data_AF-A0A963A7V0-F1
#
_entry.id   AF-A0A963A7V0-F1
#
_cell.length_a   1.000
_cell.length_b   1.000
_cell.length_c   1.000
_cell.angle_alpha   90.00
_cell.angle_beta   90.00
_cell.angle_gamma   90.00
#
_symmetry.space_group_name_H-M   'P 1'
#
loop_
_entity.id
_entity.type
_entity.pdbx_description
1 polymer ?
#
loop_
_entity_poly.entity_id
_entity_poly.type
_entity_poly.pdbx_seq_one_letter_code
_entity_poly.pdbx_strand_id
1 'polypeptide(L)' 'EDLATQDQCLRLFTALEHSAGEAVAGFRRYAEAHREVIARFGRFPHRNAILGRESTVEELEHLARHGGF' A
#
# COMPACT_ATOMS: atom_id res chain seq x y z
N GLU A 1 -4.54 9.28 -0.82
CA GLU A 1 -4.38 8.17 0.12
C GLU A 1 -5.78 7.71 0.47
N ASP A 2 -6.37 6.90 -0.40
CA ASP A 2 -7.80 6.62 -0.37
C ASP A 2 -8.01 5.11 -0.52
N LEU A 3 -8.86 4.55 0.34
CA LEU A 3 -9.07 3.10 0.40
C LEU A 3 -9.79 2.60 -0.84
N ALA A 4 -10.80 3.32 -1.34
CA ALA A 4 -11.55 2.93 -2.53
C ALA A 4 -10.63 2.84 -3.77
N THR A 5 -9.67 3.77 -3.87
CA THR A 5 -8.63 3.74 -4.91
C THR A 5 -7.72 2.51 -4.77
N GLN A 6 -7.32 2.15 -3.55
CA GLN A 6 -6.51 0.94 -3.33
C GLN A 6 -7.31 -0.35 -3.60
N ASP A 7 -8.59 -0.39 -3.24
CA ASP A 7 -9.49 -1.51 -3.59
C ASP A 7 -9.61 -1.67 -5.10
N GLN A 8 -9.80 -0.57 -5.84
CA GLN A 8 -9.82 -0.60 -7.30
C GLN A 8 -8.49 -1.08 -7.88
N CYS A 9 -7.36 -0.60 -7.35
CA CYS A 9 -6.02 -1.02 -7.75
C CYS A 9 -5.83 -2.52 -7.58
N LEU A 10 -6.16 -3.06 -6.40
CA LEU A 10 -6.07 -4.50 -6.12
C LEU A 10 -6.95 -5.31 -7.07
N ARG A 11 -8.21 -4.89 -7.32
CA ARG A 11 -9.07 -5.59 -8.28
C ARG A 11 -8.47 -5.63 -9.69
N LEU A 12 -7.90 -4.52 -10.17
CA LEU A 12 -7.31 -4.45 -11.49
C LEU A 12 -6.07 -5.34 -11.61
N PHE A 13 -5.17 -5.32 -10.62
CA PHE A 13 -3.99 -6.17 -10.64
C PHE A 13 -4.32 -7.67 -10.49
N THR A 14 -5.36 -8.02 -9.73
CA THR A 14 -5.88 -9.39 -9.70
C THR A 14 -6.39 -9.81 -11.07
N ALA A 15 -7.21 -8.99 -11.73
CA ALA A 15 -7.70 -9.30 -13.08
C ALA A 15 -6.56 -9.40 -14.10
N LEU A 16 -5.56 -8.51 -14.01
CA LEU A 16 -4.40 -8.50 -14.89
C LEU A 16 -3.54 -9.76 -14.72
N GLU A 17 -3.29 -10.20 -13.49
CA GLU A 17 -2.56 -11.44 -13.19
C GLU A 17 -3.24 -12.65 -13.84
N HIS A 18 -4.57 -12.71 -13.79
CA HIS A 18 -5.34 -13.75 -14.48
C HIS A 18 -5.25 -13.70 -16.01
N SER A 19 -5.15 -12.51 -16.62
CA SER A 19 -5.17 -12.36 -18.08
C SER A 19 -3.78 -12.38 -18.73
N ALA A 20 -2.73 -11.93 -18.03
CA ALA A 20 -1.40 -11.70 -18.59
C ALA A 20 -0.30 -12.63 -18.02
N GLY A 21 -0.63 -13.45 -17.01
CA GLY A 21 0.26 -14.51 -16.52
C GLY A 21 1.58 -14.00 -15.94
N GLU A 22 2.68 -14.71 -16.21
CA GLU A 22 4.00 -14.46 -15.60
C GLU A 22 4.53 -13.04 -15.84
N ALA A 23 4.17 -12.39 -16.95
CA ALA A 23 4.66 -11.04 -17.29
C ALA A 23 4.28 -9.97 -16.25
N VAL A 24 3.24 -10.23 -15.46
CA VAL A 24 2.72 -9.33 -14.42
C VAL A 24 2.72 -9.97 -13.04
N ALA A 25 3.33 -11.16 -12.91
CA ALA A 25 3.35 -11.91 -11.67
C ALA A 25 3.97 -11.08 -10.54
N GLY A 26 3.27 -11.07 -9.40
CA GLY A 26 3.75 -10.36 -8.22
C GLY A 26 3.35 -8.88 -8.14
N PHE A 27 2.82 -8.24 -9.20
CA PHE A 27 2.27 -6.88 -9.05
C PHE A 27 1.08 -6.82 -8.09
N ARG A 28 0.26 -7.87 -8.08
CA ARG A 28 -0.85 -8.01 -7.12
C ARG A 28 -0.38 -7.91 -5.66
N ARG A 29 0.78 -8.47 -5.32
CA ARG A 29 1.35 -8.42 -3.96
C ARG A 29 1.62 -6.98 -3.51
N TYR A 30 2.06 -6.13 -4.45
CA TYR A 30 2.32 -4.73 -4.15
C TYR A 30 1.00 -3.99 -3.96
N ALA A 31 0.01 -4.22 -4.83
CA ALA A 31 -1.32 -3.62 -4.66
C ALA A 31 -1.96 -4.00 -3.31
N GLU A 32 -1.78 -5.24 -2.88
CA GLU A 32 -2.21 -5.76 -1.58
C GLU A 32 -1.52 -5.02 -0.42
N ALA A 33 -0.18 -4.92 -0.42
CA ALA A 33 0.56 -4.19 0.61
C ALA A 33 0.16 -2.71 0.70
N HIS A 34 -0.01 -2.02 -0.45
CA HIS A 34 -0.45 -0.62 -0.44
C HIS A 34 -1.85 -0.45 0.15
N ARG A 35 -2.77 -1.37 -0.19
CA ARG A 35 -4.12 -1.39 0.38
C ARG A 35 -4.07 -1.60 1.89
N GLU A 36 -3.28 -2.54 2.39
CA GLU A 36 -3.17 -2.82 3.82
C GLU A 36 -2.68 -1.62 4.62
N VAL A 37 -1.64 -0.93 4.14
CA VAL A 37 -1.13 0.29 4.78
C VAL A 37 -2.22 1.37 4.85
N ILE A 38 -2.94 1.60 3.75
CA ILE A 38 -4.03 2.59 3.72
C ILE A 38 -5.23 2.14 4.56
N ALA A 39 -5.58 0.86 4.58
CA ALA A 39 -6.66 0.35 5.42
C ALA A 39 -6.34 0.50 6.91
N ARG A 40 -5.06 0.34 7.29
CA ARG A 40 -4.60 0.44 8.69
C ARG A 40 -4.42 1.88 9.17
N PHE A 41 -3.81 2.74 8.36
CA PHE A 41 -3.39 4.08 8.79
C PHE A 41 -4.17 5.22 8.12
N GLY A 42 -4.98 4.94 7.09
CA GLY A 42 -5.66 5.94 6.27
C GLY A 42 -4.71 6.74 5.35
N ARG A 43 -3.40 6.52 5.46
CA ARG A 43 -2.33 7.23 4.75
C ARG A 43 -1.07 6.38 4.67
N PHE A 44 -0.07 6.84 3.91
CA PHE A 44 1.24 6.21 3.80
C PHE A 44 2.22 6.86 4.79
N PRO A 45 2.59 6.19 5.89
CA PRO A 45 3.37 6.82 6.96
C PRO A 45 4.76 7.31 6.50
N HIS A 46 5.35 6.67 5.50
CA HIS A 46 6.67 7.08 4.96
C HIS A 46 6.63 8.47 4.33
N ARG A 47 5.44 9.00 3.99
CA ARG A 47 5.26 10.35 3.44
C ARG A 47 5.06 11.42 4.51
N ASN A 48 4.88 11.04 5.77
CA ASN A 48 4.51 11.96 6.84
C ASN A 48 5.52 13.11 6.97
N ALA A 49 6.82 12.82 7.05
CA ALA A 49 7.86 13.84 7.19
C ALA A 49 7.90 14.82 6.01
N ILE A 50 7.81 14.32 4.77
CA ILE A 50 7.85 15.16 3.55
C ILE A 50 6.59 16.03 3.43
N LEU A 51 5.46 15.55 3.95
CA LEU A 51 4.18 16.27 3.94
C LEU A 51 3.94 17.11 5.21
N GLY A 52 4.92 17.20 6.12
CA GLY A 52 4.80 17.98 7.37
C GLY A 52 3.79 17.42 8.37
N ARG A 53 3.53 16.11 8.34
CA ARG A 53 2.60 15.42 9.25
C ARG A 53 3.37 14.76 10.38
N GLU A 54 2.83 14.80 11.59
CA GLU A 54 3.33 14.00 12.71
C GLU A 54 2.89 12.53 12.56
N SER A 55 3.83 11.62 12.80
CA SER A 55 3.57 10.18 12.85
C SER A 55 3.11 9.76 14.24
N THR A 56 2.14 8.85 14.28
CA THR A 56 1.72 8.13 15.50
C THR A 56 2.78 7.09 15.91
N VAL A 57 2.67 6.56 17.13
CA VAL A 57 3.58 5.51 17.63
C VAL A 57 3.48 4.26 16.74
N GLU A 58 2.27 3.86 16.37
CA GLU A 58 2.02 2.69 15.53
C GLU A 58 2.61 2.85 14.12
N GLU A 59 2.54 4.07 13.57
CA GLU A 59 3.16 4.42 12.29
C GLU A 59 4.69 4.35 12.37
N LEU A 60 5.29 4.85 13.45
CA LEU A 60 6.74 4.80 13.66
C LEU A 60 7.24 3.35 13.82
N GLU A 61 6.52 2.53 14.58
CA GLU A 61 6.85 1.10 14.71
C GLU A 61 6.76 0.37 13.36
N HIS A 62 5.73 0.66 12.56
CA HIS A 62 5.58 0.08 11.24
C HIS A 62 6.74 0.49 10.32
N LEU A 63 7.12 1.77 10.31
CA LEU A 63 8.27 2.26 9.54
C LEU A 63 9.58 1.60 9.96
N ALA A 64 9.80 1.40 11.26
CA ALA A 64 11.01 0.75 11.77
C ALA A 64 11.13 -0.72 11.32
N ARG A 65 9.99 -1.42 11.16
CA ARG A 65 9.98 -2.83 10.75
C ARG A 65 10.01 -3.03 9.24
N HIS A 66 9.39 -2.13 8.46
CA HIS A 66 9.08 -2.39 7.04
C HIS A 66 9.60 -1.31 6.08
N GLY A 67 10.13 -0.18 6.58
CA GLY A 67 10.73 0.86 5.74
C GLY A 67 9.74 1.66 4.87
N GLY A 68 8.43 1.36 4.93
CA GLY A 68 7.39 2.15 4.29
C GLY A 68 6.29 1.38 3.54
N PHE A 69 6.44 0.06 3.35
CA PHE A 69 5.48 -0.85 2.72
C PHE A 69 5.56 -2.26 3.31
#